data_AF-A0A7G8H2D7-F1
#
_entry.id   AF-A0A7G8H2D7-F1
#
_cell.length_a   1.000
_cell.length_b   1.000
_cell.length_c   1.000
_cell.angle_alpha   90.00
_cell.angle_beta   90.00
_cell.angle_gamma   90.00
#
_symmetry.space_group_name_H-M   'P 1'
#
loop_
_entity.id
_entity.type
_entity.pdbx_description
1 polymer ?
#
loop_
_entity_poly.entity_id
_entity_poly.type
_entity_poly.pdbx_seq_one_letter_code
_entity_poly.pdbx_strand_id
1 'polypeptide(L)'
;MVLNRLRSLSPIDAVAGVVALAALAGVVWSPKLSNAVARATGAVKPVQVSVDVVRLYSADPEQLLNSVREEAALNIVIRNQPAGRVSLVSVDDVTNSLTAVQPDGSVVVADAPATALPRHARFVMEAQAEIKPSGVVIGGTKLKVGVPVELEGRLYRLKGVVSGVMPL
;
A
#
# COMPACT_ATOMS: atom_id res chain seq x y z
N MET A 1 11.80 -10.04 53.19
CA MET A 1 10.32 -10.16 53.08
C MET A 1 9.86 -10.94 51.85
N VAL A 2 10.54 -10.85 50.69
CA VAL A 2 10.21 -11.59 49.45
C VAL A 2 10.41 -13.11 49.57
N LEU A 3 11.46 -13.57 50.27
CA LEU A 3 11.76 -15.00 50.40
C LEU A 3 10.72 -15.82 51.19
N ASN A 4 9.93 -15.19 52.08
CA ASN A 4 8.92 -15.92 52.86
C ASN A 4 7.62 -16.18 52.07
N ARG A 5 7.33 -15.41 51.02
CA ARG A 5 6.16 -15.64 50.15
C ARG A 5 6.35 -16.80 49.17
N LEU A 6 7.59 -17.14 48.84
CA LEU A 6 7.91 -18.27 47.95
C LEU A 6 7.62 -19.63 48.62
N ARG A 7 7.61 -19.69 49.95
CA ARG A 7 7.34 -20.93 50.72
C ARG A 7 5.86 -21.29 50.85
N SER A 8 4.94 -20.36 50.55
CA SER A 8 3.49 -20.60 50.57
C SER A 8 2.89 -20.80 49.18
N LEU A 9 3.72 -20.94 48.14
CA LEU A 9 3.24 -21.19 46.79
C LEU A 9 2.69 -22.61 46.71
N SER A 10 1.39 -22.72 46.52
CA SER A 10 0.77 -24.00 46.25
C SER A 10 1.09 -24.45 44.82
N PRO A 11 0.93 -25.76 44.50
CA PRO A 11 1.06 -26.25 43.13
C PRO A 11 0.18 -25.49 42.13
N ILE A 12 -0.98 -24.97 42.58
CA ILE A 12 -1.87 -24.15 41.77
C ILE A 12 -1.23 -22.79 41.45
N ASP A 13 -0.50 -22.18 42.39
CA ASP A 13 0.18 -20.90 42.16
C ASP A 13 1.34 -21.07 41.17
N ALA A 14 2.02 -22.23 41.21
CA ALA A 14 3.05 -22.57 40.22
C ALA A 14 2.45 -22.73 38.82
N VAL A 15 1.32 -23.43 38.69
CA VAL A 15 0.61 -23.57 37.40
C VAL A 15 0.11 -22.21 36.89
N ALA A 16 -0.47 -21.38 37.77
CA ALA A 16 -0.90 -20.03 37.42
C ALA A 16 0.27 -19.18 36.91
N GLY A 17 1.44 -19.28 37.55
CA GLY A 17 2.66 -18.62 37.11
C GLY A 17 3.12 -19.08 35.72
N VAL A 18 3.10 -20.39 35.44
CA VAL A 18 3.46 -20.93 34.12
C VAL A 18 2.48 -20.46 33.04
N VAL A 19 1.17 -20.47 33.32
CA VAL A 19 0.15 -19.97 32.38
C VAL A 19 0.32 -18.48 32.11
N ALA A 20 0.62 -17.67 33.14
CA ALA A 20 0.88 -16.25 32.98
C ALA A 20 2.13 -15.99 32.13
N LEU A 21 3.22 -16.74 32.34
CA LEU A 21 4.42 -16.65 31.52
C LEU A 21 4.17 -17.06 30.06
N ALA A 22 3.41 -18.14 29.83
CA ALA A 22 3.03 -18.57 28.50
C ALA A 22 2.16 -17.52 27.77
N ALA A 23 1.22 -16.89 28.49
CA ALA A 23 0.40 -15.81 27.95
C ALA A 23 1.25 -14.58 27.57
N LEU A 24 2.20 -14.19 28.42
CA LEU A 24 3.12 -13.09 28.12
C LEU A 24 4.00 -13.41 26.91
N ALA A 25 4.54 -14.62 26.81
CA ALA A 25 5.30 -15.06 25.65
C ALA A 25 4.47 -15.02 24.35
N GLY A 26 3.19 -15.42 24.42
CA GLY A 26 2.25 -15.33 23.30
C GLY A 26 1.98 -13.90 22.84
N VAL A 27 1.88 -12.95 23.78
CA VAL A 27 1.70 -11.52 23.45
C VAL A 27 2.95 -10.94 22.77
N VAL A 28 4.14 -11.30 23.26
CA VAL A 28 5.42 -10.84 22.68
C VAL A 28 5.59 -11.31 21.23
N TRP A 29 5.10 -12.50 20.90
CA TRP A 29 5.12 -13.04 19.53
C TRP A 29 3.99 -12.55 18.63
N SER A 30 3.11 -11.67 19.12
CA SER A 30 1.97 -11.21 18.33
C SER A 30 2.41 -10.31 17.16
N PRO A 31 1.81 -10.48 15.95
CA PRO A 31 2.13 -9.64 14.79
C PRO A 31 1.92 -8.14 15.04
N LYS A 32 0.97 -7.80 15.93
CA LYS A 32 0.65 -6.42 16.30
C LYS A 32 1.80 -5.77 17.06
N LEU A 33 2.44 -6.49 17.98
CA LEU A 33 3.60 -5.96 18.71
C LEU A 33 4.82 -5.86 17.80
N SER A 34 5.04 -6.84 16.91
CA SER A 34 6.13 -6.77 15.93
C SER A 34 6.03 -5.53 15.03
N ASN A 35 4.82 -5.20 14.55
CA ASN A 35 4.59 -3.98 13.76
C ASN A 35 4.79 -2.69 14.58
N ALA A 36 4.39 -2.68 15.85
CA ALA A 36 4.59 -1.54 16.74
C ALA A 36 6.08 -1.29 17.02
N VAL A 37 6.86 -2.36 17.24
CA VAL A 37 8.31 -2.29 17.42
C VAL A 37 9.01 -1.86 16.14
N ALA A 38 8.59 -2.35 14.97
CA ALA A 38 9.14 -1.92 13.67
C ALA A 38 8.96 -0.41 13.43
N ARG A 39 7.83 0.16 13.86
CA ARG A 39 7.60 1.62 13.83
C ARG A 39 8.48 2.36 14.84
N ALA A 40 8.61 1.85 16.07
CA ALA A 40 9.39 2.48 17.12
C ALA A 40 10.92 2.45 16.86
N THR A 41 11.40 1.47 16.11
CA THR A 41 12.82 1.30 15.77
C THR A 41 13.25 2.07 14.52
N GLY A 42 12.32 2.76 13.84
CA GLY A 42 12.62 3.49 12.59
C GLY A 42 12.87 2.59 11.38
N ALA A 43 12.53 1.29 11.48
CA ALA A 43 12.59 0.37 10.35
C ALA A 43 11.53 0.69 9.28
N VAL A 44 10.46 1.36 9.69
CA VAL A 44 9.41 1.88 8.80
C VAL A 44 9.78 3.31 8.38
N LYS A 45 9.86 3.54 7.07
CA LYS A 45 10.18 4.83 6.46
C LYS A 45 9.14 5.19 5.39
N PRO A 46 8.92 6.49 5.14
CA PRO A 46 8.09 6.91 4.03
C PRO A 46 8.76 6.52 2.71
N VAL A 47 7.96 6.01 1.78
CA VAL A 47 8.38 5.65 0.43
C VAL A 47 7.35 6.17 -0.57
N GLN A 48 7.82 6.63 -1.73
CA GLN A 48 6.95 6.95 -2.84
C GLN A 48 6.71 5.70 -3.69
N VAL A 49 5.45 5.48 -4.04
CA VAL A 49 4.99 4.38 -4.88
C VAL A 49 4.19 4.96 -6.04
N SER A 50 4.56 4.57 -7.25
CA SER A 50 3.80 4.87 -8.46
C SER A 50 3.09 3.61 -8.92
N VAL A 51 1.80 3.73 -9.21
CA VAL A 51 0.96 2.66 -9.75
C VAL A 51 0.28 3.15 -11.01
N ASP A 52 0.49 2.45 -12.12
CA ASP A 52 -0.14 2.76 -13.39
C ASP A 52 -1.42 1.91 -13.51
N VAL A 53 -2.56 2.60 -13.58
CA VAL A 53 -3.86 2.03 -13.88
C VAL A 53 -4.11 2.19 -15.37
N VAL A 54 -3.93 1.09 -16.09
CA VAL A 54 -4.09 1.02 -17.54
C VAL A 54 -5.48 0.44 -17.83
N ARG A 55 -6.18 0.99 -18.84
CA ARG A 55 -7.56 0.60 -19.18
C ARG A 55 -8.59 0.97 -18.10
N LEU A 56 -8.56 2.23 -17.65
CA LEU A 56 -9.59 2.79 -16.78
C LEU A 56 -10.86 3.07 -17.59
N TYR A 57 -11.93 2.37 -17.23
CA TYR A 57 -13.27 2.60 -17.74
C TYR A 57 -14.14 3.18 -16.62
N SER A 58 -14.72 4.35 -16.87
CA SER A 58 -15.70 5.01 -16.01
C SER A 58 -16.72 5.70 -16.91
N ALA A 59 -17.97 5.81 -16.46
CA ALA A 59 -18.98 6.62 -17.15
C ALA A 59 -18.55 8.09 -17.22
N ASP A 60 -17.85 8.56 -16.18
CA ASP A 60 -17.18 9.86 -16.13
C ASP A 60 -15.77 9.69 -15.54
N PRO A 61 -14.73 9.62 -16.38
CA PRO A 61 -13.35 9.46 -15.91
C PRO A 61 -12.85 10.67 -15.12
N GLU A 62 -13.18 11.89 -15.54
CA GLU A 62 -12.71 13.11 -14.87
C GLU A 62 -13.31 13.22 -13.47
N GLN A 63 -14.62 12.97 -13.33
CA GLN A 63 -15.27 12.95 -12.01
C GLN A 63 -14.68 11.86 -11.11
N LEU A 64 -14.38 10.67 -11.66
CA LEU A 64 -13.71 9.62 -10.89
C LEU A 64 -12.35 10.10 -10.39
N LEU A 65 -11.46 10.60 -11.27
CA LEU A 65 -10.13 11.05 -10.88
C LEU A 65 -10.18 12.22 -9.89
N ASN A 66 -11.17 13.12 -10.01
CA ASN A 66 -11.39 14.18 -9.02
C ASN A 66 -11.80 13.61 -7.66
N SER A 67 -12.70 12.63 -7.62
CA SER A 67 -13.08 11.97 -6.37
C SER A 67 -11.91 11.26 -5.68
N VAL A 68 -10.96 10.70 -6.45
CA VAL A 68 -9.71 10.15 -5.91
C VAL A 68 -8.90 11.25 -5.23
N ARG A 69 -8.72 12.39 -5.91
CA ARG A 69 -7.95 13.54 -5.39
C ARG A 69 -8.57 14.09 -4.10
N GLU A 70 -9.90 14.16 -4.03
CA GLU A 70 -10.63 14.58 -2.83
C GLU A 70 -10.49 13.60 -1.67
N GLU A 71 -10.44 12.28 -1.93
CA GLU A 71 -10.30 11.27 -0.88
C GLU A 71 -8.91 11.33 -0.19
N ALA A 72 -7.89 11.83 -0.90
CA ALA A 72 -6.51 12.06 -0.46
C ALA A 72 -5.75 10.82 0.07
N ALA A 73 -6.42 9.71 0.34
CA ALA A 73 -5.84 8.46 0.79
C ALA A 73 -6.73 7.29 0.41
N LEU A 74 -6.12 6.17 0.03
CA LEU A 74 -6.81 4.98 -0.45
C LEU A 74 -6.18 3.70 0.12
N ASN A 75 -6.87 2.58 0.00
CA ASN A 75 -6.34 1.29 0.41
C ASN A 75 -5.60 0.64 -0.76
N ILE A 76 -4.45 0.03 -0.48
CA ILE A 76 -3.71 -0.77 -1.44
C ILE A 76 -3.86 -2.25 -1.10
N VAL A 77 -4.23 -3.03 -2.11
CA VAL A 77 -4.31 -4.50 -2.06
C VAL A 77 -3.22 -5.05 -2.95
N ILE A 78 -2.36 -5.92 -2.39
CA ILE A 78 -1.26 -6.55 -3.11
C ILE A 78 -1.55 -8.04 -3.16
N ARG A 79 -1.65 -8.62 -4.37
CA ARG A 79 -1.93 -10.07 -4.55
C ARG A 79 -3.17 -10.55 -3.76
N ASN A 80 -4.26 -9.79 -3.84
CA ASN A 80 -5.52 -10.05 -3.10
C ASN A 80 -5.37 -10.04 -1.56
N GLN A 81 -4.30 -9.44 -1.03
CA GLN A 81 -4.11 -9.23 0.40
C GLN A 81 -4.16 -7.73 0.72
N PRO A 82 -4.98 -7.29 1.69
CA PRO A 82 -4.97 -5.90 2.16
C PRO A 82 -3.59 -5.56 2.72
N ALA A 83 -2.90 -4.59 2.10
CA ALA A 83 -1.53 -4.23 2.49
C ALA A 83 -1.46 -2.93 3.29
N GLY A 84 -2.53 -2.12 3.28
CA GLY A 84 -2.68 -0.96 4.14
C GLY A 84 -3.31 0.24 3.44
N ARG A 85 -3.27 1.38 4.13
CA ARG A 85 -3.70 2.68 3.59
C ARG A 85 -2.48 3.48 3.15
N VAL A 86 -2.59 4.13 2.01
CA VAL A 86 -1.55 4.98 1.42
C VAL A 86 -2.11 6.38 1.16
N SER A 87 -1.26 7.39 1.29
CA SER A 87 -1.63 8.78 1.02
C SER A 87 -1.40 9.09 -0.46
N LEU A 88 -2.35 9.77 -1.08
CA LEU A 88 -2.23 10.20 -2.47
C LEU A 88 -1.39 11.47 -2.54
N VAL A 89 -0.43 11.49 -3.46
CA VAL A 89 0.39 12.67 -3.78
C VAL A 89 -0.13 13.32 -5.06
N SER A 90 -0.28 12.53 -6.13
CA SER A 90 -0.85 13.00 -7.40
C SER A 90 -1.54 11.88 -8.18
N VAL A 91 -2.38 12.30 -9.13
CA VAL A 91 -2.99 11.43 -10.13
C VAL A 91 -2.77 12.09 -11.48
N ASP A 92 -1.84 11.52 -12.24
CA ASP A 92 -1.39 12.05 -13.51
C ASP A 92 -2.09 11.30 -14.65
N ASP A 93 -2.58 12.03 -15.65
CA ASP A 93 -3.07 11.41 -16.88
C ASP A 93 -1.87 10.98 -17.73
N VAL A 94 -1.80 9.69 -18.02
CA VAL A 94 -0.76 9.07 -18.87
C VAL A 94 -1.39 8.42 -20.10
N THR A 95 -2.58 8.88 -20.49
CA THR A 95 -3.25 8.46 -21.72
C THR A 95 -2.42 8.86 -22.92
N ASN A 96 -2.17 7.90 -23.82
CA ASN A 96 -1.37 8.14 -25.03
C ASN A 96 -2.04 9.22 -25.90
N SER A 97 -1.22 10.12 -26.45
CA SER A 97 -1.66 11.07 -27.47
C SER A 97 -2.16 10.35 -28.73
N LEU A 98 -3.05 11.01 -29.46
CA LEU A 98 -3.50 10.56 -30.77
C LEU A 98 -2.44 10.91 -31.81
N THR A 99 -2.02 9.92 -32.59
CA THR A 99 -1.01 10.09 -33.64
C THR A 99 -1.60 9.67 -34.97
N ALA A 100 -1.49 10.52 -35.98
CA ALA A 100 -1.92 10.24 -37.34
C ALA A 100 -0.80 10.56 -38.35
N VAL A 101 -0.63 9.68 -39.33
CA VAL A 101 0.29 9.88 -40.46
C VAL A 101 -0.50 10.50 -41.62
N GLN A 102 -0.01 11.60 -42.17
CA GLN A 102 -0.63 12.31 -43.29
C GLN A 102 -0.14 11.76 -44.64
N PRO A 103 -0.86 11.99 -45.76
CA PRO A 103 -0.47 11.52 -47.09
C PRO A 103 0.89 12.05 -47.59
N ASP A 104 1.36 13.19 -47.05
CA ASP A 104 2.68 13.76 -47.35
C ASP A 104 3.82 13.14 -46.51
N GLY A 105 3.50 12.17 -45.66
CA GLY A 105 4.45 11.50 -44.76
C GLY A 105 4.69 12.23 -43.44
N SER A 106 4.06 13.38 -43.18
CA SER A 106 4.17 14.08 -41.91
C SER A 106 3.35 13.39 -40.80
N VAL A 107 3.71 13.63 -39.54
CA VAL A 107 3.03 13.07 -38.37
C VAL A 107 2.38 14.18 -37.57
N VAL A 108 1.09 14.06 -37.32
CA VAL A 108 0.33 14.95 -36.43
C VAL A 108 0.11 14.22 -35.11
N VAL A 109 0.46 14.90 -34.02
CA VAL A 109 0.19 14.46 -32.66
C VAL A 109 -0.81 15.43 -32.04
N ALA A 110 -1.87 14.89 -31.46
CA ALA A 110 -2.90 15.65 -30.76
C ALA A 110 -3.20 15.01 -29.41
N ASP A 111 -3.60 15.82 -28.44
CA ASP A 111 -4.04 15.29 -27.15
C ASP A 111 -5.30 14.45 -27.30
N ALA A 112 -5.38 13.37 -26.51
CA ALA A 112 -6.60 12.59 -26.43
C ALA A 112 -7.73 13.47 -25.84
N PRO A 113 -8.95 13.44 -26.41
CA PRO A 113 -10.09 14.10 -25.79
C PRO A 113 -10.28 13.64 -24.35
N ALA A 114 -10.73 14.52 -23.45
CA ALA A 114 -11.00 14.15 -22.06
C ALA A 114 -12.05 13.01 -21.94
N THR A 115 -12.91 12.87 -22.95
CA THR A 115 -13.92 11.81 -23.06
C THR A 115 -13.38 10.51 -23.68
N ALA A 116 -12.12 10.47 -24.11
CA ALA A 116 -11.53 9.28 -24.71
C ALA A 116 -11.48 8.13 -23.70
N LEU A 117 -11.88 6.94 -24.17
CA LEU A 117 -11.83 5.72 -23.39
C LEU A 117 -11.05 4.64 -24.17
N PRO A 118 -10.28 3.80 -23.47
CA PRO A 118 -9.99 3.88 -22.04
C PRO A 118 -9.02 5.02 -21.67
N ARG A 119 -9.08 5.49 -20.42
CA ARG A 119 -8.05 6.38 -19.86
C ARG A 119 -6.94 5.58 -19.20
N HIS A 120 -5.77 6.19 -19.07
CA HIS A 120 -4.63 5.67 -18.33
C HIS A 120 -4.22 6.69 -17.28
N ALA A 121 -4.06 6.26 -16.04
CA ALA A 121 -3.70 7.15 -14.95
C ALA A 121 -2.55 6.58 -14.12
N ARG A 122 -1.61 7.44 -13.74
CA ARG A 122 -0.54 7.14 -12.79
C ARG A 122 -0.89 7.73 -11.44
N PHE A 123 -1.00 6.86 -10.45
CA PHE A 123 -1.23 7.24 -9.06
C PHE A 123 0.14 7.31 -8.38
N VAL A 124 0.53 8.50 -7.96
CA VAL A 124 1.73 8.71 -7.14
C VAL A 124 1.27 8.81 -5.69
N MET A 125 1.83 7.97 -4.83
CA MET A 125 1.36 7.80 -3.46
C MET A 125 2.55 7.73 -2.50
N GLU A 126 2.32 8.13 -1.27
CA GLU A 126 3.24 7.91 -0.15
C GLU A 126 2.72 6.77 0.73
N ALA A 127 3.60 5.85 1.05
CA ALA A 127 3.31 4.71 1.91
C ALA A 127 4.36 4.59 3.01
N GLN A 128 3.92 4.10 4.17
CA GLN A 128 4.84 3.71 5.23
C GLN A 128 5.28 2.26 5.01
N ALA A 129 6.59 2.05 4.80
CA ALA A 129 7.13 0.77 4.40
C ALA A 129 8.40 0.40 5.14
N GLU A 130 8.62 -0.90 5.35
CA GLU A 130 9.91 -1.40 5.82
C GLU A 130 10.89 -1.50 4.65
N ILE A 131 12.05 -0.87 4.78
CA ILE A 131 13.13 -0.99 3.79
C ILE A 131 14.07 -2.10 4.21
N LYS A 132 14.08 -3.21 3.46
CA LYS A 132 14.96 -4.37 3.69
C LYS A 132 15.98 -4.48 2.54
N PRO A 133 17.09 -5.22 2.72
CA PRO A 133 18.03 -5.49 1.62
C PRO A 133 17.37 -6.12 0.39
N SER A 134 16.26 -6.84 0.58
CA SER A 134 15.50 -7.46 -0.52
C SER A 134 14.50 -6.52 -1.23
N GLY A 135 14.38 -5.27 -0.78
CA GLY A 135 13.46 -4.26 -1.30
C GLY A 135 12.48 -3.72 -0.25
N VAL A 136 11.52 -2.94 -0.74
CA VAL A 136 10.48 -2.28 0.04
C VAL A 136 9.36 -3.25 0.40
N VAL A 137 8.87 -3.20 1.64
CA VAL A 137 7.80 -4.06 2.15
C VAL A 137 6.67 -3.23 2.73
N ILE A 138 5.45 -3.41 2.21
CA ILE A 138 4.23 -2.75 2.66
C ILE A 138 3.25 -3.81 3.15
N GLY A 139 2.74 -3.67 4.37
CA GLY A 139 1.78 -4.63 4.94
C GLY A 139 2.32 -6.07 4.98
N GLY A 140 3.63 -6.24 5.21
CA GLY A 140 4.29 -7.54 5.18
C GLY A 140 4.54 -8.13 3.79
N THR A 141 4.14 -7.44 2.72
CA THR A 141 4.31 -7.89 1.34
C THR A 141 5.37 -7.08 0.60
N LYS A 142 6.27 -7.75 -0.13
CA LYS A 142 7.29 -7.08 -0.95
C LYS A 142 6.63 -6.34 -2.11
N LEU A 143 6.92 -5.05 -2.22
CA LEU A 143 6.50 -4.22 -3.34
C LEU A 143 7.67 -4.03 -4.31
N LYS A 144 7.44 -4.34 -5.58
CA LYS A 144 8.41 -4.18 -6.67
C LYS A 144 7.69 -3.67 -7.91
N VAL A 145 8.44 -3.04 -8.82
CA VAL A 145 7.96 -2.70 -10.15
C VAL A 145 7.47 -3.98 -10.87
N GLY A 146 6.32 -3.88 -11.53
CA GLY A 146 5.65 -5.00 -12.21
C GLY A 146 4.71 -5.82 -11.32
N VAL A 147 4.63 -5.54 -10.02
CA VAL A 147 3.67 -6.24 -9.13
C VAL A 147 2.26 -5.74 -9.42
N PRO A 148 1.29 -6.65 -9.67
CA PRO A 148 -0.11 -6.27 -9.80
C PRO A 148 -0.67 -5.89 -8.43
N VAL A 149 -1.40 -4.78 -8.40
CA VAL A 149 -2.02 -4.22 -7.20
C VAL A 149 -3.43 -3.72 -7.52
N GLU A 150 -4.23 -3.53 -6.49
CA GLU A 150 -5.53 -2.89 -6.61
C GLU A 150 -5.57 -1.69 -5.67
N LEU A 151 -6.06 -0.57 -6.20
CA LEU A 151 -6.26 0.67 -5.47
C LEU A 151 -7.75 0.78 -5.16
N GLU A 152 -8.11 0.72 -3.88
CA GLU A 152 -9.48 0.69 -3.41
C GLU A 152 -9.78 1.99 -2.64
N GLY A 153 -10.69 2.78 -3.18
CA GLY A 153 -11.27 3.95 -2.51
C GLY A 153 -12.73 3.70 -2.18
N ARG A 154 -13.47 4.78 -1.87
CA ARG A 154 -14.87 4.66 -1.40
C ARG A 154 -15.81 4.01 -2.42
N LEU A 155 -15.70 4.36 -3.70
CA LEU A 155 -16.63 3.94 -4.76
C LEU A 155 -15.94 3.22 -5.93
N TYR A 156 -14.66 2.88 -5.78
CA TYR A 156 -13.87 2.32 -6.87
C TYR A 156 -12.87 1.29 -6.36
N ARG A 157 -12.57 0.34 -7.25
CA ARG A 157 -11.47 -0.61 -7.09
C ARG A 157 -10.77 -0.74 -8.44
N LEU A 158 -9.61 -0.10 -8.54
CA LEU A 158 -8.86 0.04 -9.78
C LEU A 158 -7.71 -0.95 -9.80
N LYS A 159 -7.62 -1.75 -10.87
CA LYS A 159 -6.50 -2.67 -11.08
C LYS A 159 -5.34 -1.94 -11.73
N GLY A 160 -4.16 -2.02 -11.13
CA GLY A 160 -2.96 -1.37 -11.62
C GLY A 160 -1.73 -2.25 -11.49
N VAL A 161 -0.63 -1.73 -12.01
CA VAL A 161 0.69 -2.34 -11.89
C VAL A 161 1.64 -1.31 -11.29
N VAL A 162 2.45 -1.73 -10.32
CA VAL A 162 3.48 -0.87 -9.74
C VAL A 162 4.46 -0.48 -10.85
N SER A 163 4.58 0.82 -11.11
CA SER A 163 5.48 1.40 -12.12
C SER A 163 6.73 2.01 -11.50
N GLY A 164 6.69 2.38 -10.21
CA GLY A 164 7.81 2.96 -9.49
C GLY A 164 7.74 2.70 -7.99
N VAL A 165 8.89 2.52 -7.36
CA VAL A 165 9.04 2.46 -5.90
C VAL A 165 10.37 3.11 -5.54
N MET A 166 10.34 4.16 -4.73
CA MET A 166 11.55 4.83 -4.26
C MET A 166 11.44 5.24 -2.79
N PRO A 167 12.50 5.07 -1.99
CA PRO A 167 12.58 5.67 -0.66
C PRO A 167 12.50 7.20 -0.76
N LEU A 168 11.83 7.83 0.21
CA LEU A 168 11.83 9.28 0.41
C LEU A 168 12.96 9.70 1.36
#